data_AF-A0A935P3G2-F1
#
_entry.id   AF-A0A935P3G2-F1
#
_cell.length_a   1.000
_cell.length_b   1.000
_cell.length_c   1.000
_cell.angle_alpha   90.00
_cell.angle_beta   90.00
_cell.angle_gamma   90.00
#
_symmetry.space_group_name_H-M   'P 1'
#
loop_
_entity.id
_entity.type
_entity.pdbx_description
1 polymer ?
#
loop_
_entity_poly.entity_id
_entity_poly.type
_entity_poly.pdbx_seq_one_letter_code
_entity_poly.pdbx_strand_id
1 'polypeptide(L)'
;MSSRRTRVGRLAVAAAAMTWALAGAQTASAEILIVESWVGGPSPQEREWASTVRASLTSVGGFVASPTAIAQALGPRRPLPPLSAPKDPADSSLLARFSAARASFNDGIAQYRRGRFQAGEKLLAALVTEAQLSPLIFATEVGRPVYRQAMLYLALCRSRLRLPQAAAQVAEEFVRTFPSKSEDVFTDFGPIADRLYRAAEAKLTAMGRGTLLVEVSERDAVVSVNESLGANRAFEGSVLPGVYRVLVKTSASGARRYEVPVRANESVRLTIDWQLDRALLLTQESASLVFDSDRDRGSEGSVAVSLAQAISAGPRVVVLGSRIYNGYRAVSASLYDVKSGRHLGTALAVMDGRMTDAKLLAIKTYVVSGGETVNDHLIASALPLDTVAMIEAETPLTVKESPARWPAYVAASGSALAFGAGVVLLERDRRGSCDGSAGASCTSAGFAPYAYGLFGASVGLAGFAVYYWMRPRPGAAPARTRAAPQSFGAVPTGGGATAWLGWSF
;
A
#
# COMPACT_ATOMS: atom_id res chain seq x y z
N MET A 1 -55.71 31.26 35.59
CA MET A 1 -56.15 31.17 34.19
C MET A 1 -55.06 31.76 33.29
N SER A 2 -54.64 30.99 32.26
CA SER A 2 -54.06 31.45 30.97
C SER A 2 -52.79 32.31 31.03
N SER A 3 -51.54 31.84 30.87
CA SER A 3 -50.94 30.95 29.85
C SER A 3 -51.20 31.38 28.39
N ARG A 4 -50.31 32.20 27.81
CA ARG A 4 -50.03 32.27 26.36
C ARG A 4 -48.66 32.95 26.12
N ARG A 5 -47.59 32.16 26.19
CA ARG A 5 -46.31 32.46 25.52
C ARG A 5 -46.28 31.62 24.24
N THR A 6 -46.45 32.27 23.11
CA THR A 6 -46.37 31.67 21.78
C THR A 6 -44.91 31.36 21.44
N ARG A 7 -44.70 30.09 21.10
CA ARG A 7 -43.45 29.50 20.61
C ARG A 7 -43.15 30.08 19.22
N VAL A 8 -42.04 30.82 19.09
CA VAL A 8 -41.35 31.00 17.82
C VAL A 8 -39.87 30.76 18.11
N GLY A 9 -39.27 29.79 17.42
CA GLY A 9 -37.83 29.57 17.49
C GLY A 9 -37.38 28.12 17.66
N ARG A 10 -37.82 27.22 16.77
CA ARG A 10 -37.12 25.93 16.52
C ARG A 10 -37.38 25.46 15.09
N LEU A 11 -36.73 26.08 14.10
CA LEU A 11 -36.74 25.57 12.72
C LEU A 11 -35.54 26.02 11.85
N ALA A 12 -34.41 26.43 12.46
CA ALA A 12 -33.27 26.97 11.71
C ALA A 12 -31.89 26.34 12.02
N VAL A 13 -31.83 25.14 12.60
CA VAL A 13 -30.55 24.46 12.90
C VAL A 13 -30.33 23.17 12.08
N ALA A 14 -31.33 22.70 11.32
CA ALA A 14 -31.20 21.49 10.51
C ALA A 14 -30.53 21.69 9.13
N ALA A 15 -30.32 22.93 8.67
CA ALA A 15 -29.83 23.20 7.32
C ALA A 15 -28.29 23.25 7.18
N ALA A 16 -27.54 23.43 8.29
CA ALA A 16 -26.08 23.56 8.25
C ALA A 16 -25.33 22.22 8.40
N ALA A 17 -25.99 21.17 8.91
CA ALA A 17 -25.40 19.83 9.02
C ALA A 17 -25.44 19.04 7.70
N MET A 18 -26.22 19.51 6.72
CA MET A 18 -26.40 18.83 5.42
C MET A 18 -25.50 19.39 4.31
N THR A 19 -24.72 20.44 4.60
CA THR A 19 -23.89 21.11 3.58
C THR A 19 -22.52 20.45 3.38
N TRP A 20 -22.04 19.65 4.33
CA TRP A 20 -20.79 18.88 4.17
C TRP A 20 -20.99 17.46 3.62
N ALA A 21 -22.20 16.90 3.71
CA ALA A 21 -22.53 15.63 3.06
C ALA A 21 -22.68 15.77 1.54
N LEU A 22 -22.93 16.98 1.02
CA LEU A 22 -23.14 17.25 -0.42
C LEU A 22 -21.92 17.86 -1.11
N ALA A 23 -20.92 18.36 -0.38
CA ALA A 23 -19.66 18.83 -0.98
C ALA A 23 -18.70 17.70 -1.38
N GLY A 24 -19.03 16.43 -1.06
CA GLY A 24 -18.19 15.26 -1.33
C GLY A 24 -18.56 14.42 -2.56
N ALA A 25 -19.59 14.78 -3.34
CA ALA A 25 -20.19 13.86 -4.31
C ALA A 25 -20.11 14.31 -5.79
N GLN A 26 -19.24 15.27 -6.11
CA GLN A 26 -18.86 15.58 -7.49
C GLN A 26 -17.36 15.40 -7.71
N THR A 27 -16.75 14.37 -7.13
CA THR A 27 -15.68 13.72 -7.89
C THR A 27 -16.39 13.04 -9.05
N ALA A 28 -16.43 13.73 -10.21
CA ALA A 28 -16.78 13.10 -11.48
C ALA A 28 -16.10 11.73 -11.47
N SER A 29 -16.90 10.65 -11.45
CA SER A 29 -16.38 9.32 -11.21
C SER A 29 -15.29 9.08 -12.25
N ALA A 30 -14.05 9.02 -11.80
CA ALA A 30 -12.94 8.62 -12.64
C ALA A 30 -13.37 7.38 -13.39
N GLU A 31 -13.28 7.35 -14.70
CA GLU A 31 -13.52 6.09 -15.40
C GLU A 31 -12.33 5.15 -15.17
N ILE A 32 -11.12 5.71 -15.02
CA ILE A 32 -9.89 4.94 -14.84
C ILE A 32 -8.96 5.61 -13.81
N LEU A 33 -8.49 4.86 -12.81
CA LEU A 33 -7.44 5.29 -11.88
C LEU A 33 -6.05 5.02 -12.49
N ILE A 34 -5.15 5.99 -12.44
CA ILE A 34 -3.73 5.78 -12.76
C ILE A 34 -2.92 5.84 -11.47
N VAL A 35 -2.12 4.82 -11.22
CA VAL A 35 -1.18 4.78 -10.09
C VAL A 35 0.21 4.38 -10.58
N GLU A 36 1.24 5.01 -10.02
CA GLU A 36 2.62 4.64 -10.32
C GLU A 36 3.08 3.50 -9.39
N SER A 37 4.07 2.70 -9.79
CA SER A 37 4.59 1.59 -8.98
C SER A 37 6.10 1.44 -9.11
N TRP A 38 6.78 1.35 -7.97
CA TRP A 38 8.24 1.42 -7.86
C TRP A 38 8.79 0.44 -6.83
N VAL A 39 10.01 -0.03 -7.03
CA VAL A 39 10.81 -0.72 -6.02
C VAL A 39 11.87 0.24 -5.50
N GLY A 40 11.88 0.54 -4.21
CA GLY A 40 12.81 1.51 -3.61
C GLY A 40 12.57 2.99 -3.98
N GLY A 41 11.50 3.28 -4.73
CA GLY A 41 11.12 4.61 -5.22
C GLY A 41 11.67 4.94 -6.62
N PRO A 42 11.11 5.95 -7.31
CA PRO A 42 11.51 6.29 -8.67
C PRO A 42 12.84 7.05 -8.71
N SER A 43 13.67 6.73 -9.69
CA SER A 43 14.80 7.56 -10.13
C SER A 43 14.32 8.90 -10.73
N PRO A 44 15.19 9.92 -10.88
CA PRO A 44 14.83 11.18 -11.52
C PRO A 44 14.27 11.00 -12.94
N GLN A 45 14.90 10.14 -13.75
CA GLN A 45 14.43 9.80 -15.09
C GLN A 45 13.06 9.12 -15.04
N GLU A 46 12.80 8.31 -14.01
CA GLU A 46 11.51 7.66 -13.80
C GLU A 46 10.37 8.60 -13.49
N ARG A 47 10.65 9.59 -12.64
CA ARG A 47 9.69 10.66 -12.37
C ARG A 47 9.36 11.47 -13.63
N GLU A 48 10.38 11.78 -14.43
CA GLU A 48 10.20 12.54 -15.67
C GLU A 48 9.28 11.81 -16.66
N TRP A 49 9.53 10.53 -16.97
CA TRP A 49 8.66 9.81 -17.89
C TRP A 49 7.28 9.54 -17.30
N ALA A 50 7.18 9.21 -16.01
CA ALA A 50 5.88 8.97 -15.37
C ALA A 50 5.00 10.22 -15.42
N SER A 51 5.60 11.40 -15.15
CA SER A 51 4.92 12.68 -15.27
C SER A 51 4.45 12.96 -16.71
N THR A 52 5.25 12.59 -17.71
CA THR A 52 4.93 12.76 -19.13
C THR A 52 3.77 11.85 -19.56
N VAL A 53 3.83 10.56 -19.21
CA VAL A 53 2.76 9.59 -19.50
C VAL A 53 1.46 10.04 -18.82
N ARG A 54 1.54 10.43 -17.54
CA ARG A 54 0.39 10.89 -16.75
C ARG A 54 -0.24 12.15 -17.34
N ALA A 55 0.56 13.14 -17.73
CA ALA A 55 0.06 14.35 -18.40
C ALA A 55 -0.64 14.00 -19.71
N SER A 56 -0.06 13.10 -20.50
CA SER A 56 -0.64 12.65 -21.77
C SER A 56 -1.95 11.88 -21.59
N LEU A 57 -2.06 11.03 -20.56
CA LEU A 57 -3.31 10.31 -20.26
C LEU A 57 -4.39 11.26 -19.71
N THR A 58 -4.01 12.19 -18.83
CA THR A 58 -4.95 13.17 -18.26
C THR A 58 -5.56 14.07 -19.35
N SER A 59 -4.81 14.35 -20.43
CA SER A 59 -5.31 15.14 -21.57
C SER A 59 -6.47 14.50 -22.34
N VAL A 60 -6.68 13.19 -22.23
CA VAL A 60 -7.75 12.46 -22.94
C VAL A 60 -9.10 12.56 -22.21
N GLY A 61 -9.10 12.95 -20.93
CA GLY A 61 -10.29 12.90 -20.07
C GLY A 61 -10.59 11.48 -19.58
N GLY A 62 -11.44 11.36 -18.55
CA GLY A 62 -11.84 10.05 -17.97
C GLY A 62 -10.84 9.42 -16.99
N PHE A 63 -9.61 9.93 -16.89
CA PHE A 63 -8.61 9.46 -15.93
C PHE A 63 -8.59 10.32 -14.67
N VAL A 64 -8.63 9.71 -13.48
CA VAL A 64 -8.28 10.40 -12.22
C VAL A 64 -6.87 10.01 -11.83
N ALA A 65 -6.00 11.01 -11.86
CA ALA A 65 -4.59 10.86 -11.52
C ALA A 65 -4.09 11.97 -10.58
N SER A 66 -4.95 12.89 -10.12
CA SER A 66 -4.48 13.93 -9.21
C SER A 66 -4.24 13.34 -7.82
N PRO A 67 -3.01 13.42 -7.28
CA PRO A 67 -2.71 12.97 -5.93
C PRO A 67 -3.61 13.66 -4.89
N THR A 68 -4.00 14.91 -5.14
CA THR A 68 -4.93 15.66 -4.29
C THR A 68 -6.32 15.03 -4.28
N ALA A 69 -6.83 14.57 -5.42
CA ALA A 69 -8.14 13.92 -5.51
C ALA A 69 -8.13 12.57 -4.78
N ILE A 70 -7.06 11.77 -4.95
CA ILE A 70 -6.88 10.51 -4.22
C ILE A 70 -6.80 10.76 -2.71
N ALA A 71 -6.01 11.76 -2.29
CA ALA A 71 -5.89 12.16 -0.90
C ALA A 71 -7.22 12.64 -0.28
N GLN A 72 -8.04 13.38 -1.05
CA GLN A 72 -9.36 13.82 -0.62
C GLN A 72 -10.34 12.64 -0.51
N ALA A 73 -10.34 11.74 -1.50
CA ALA A 73 -11.21 10.56 -1.50
C ALA A 73 -10.91 9.60 -0.36
N LEU A 74 -9.64 9.42 0.00
CA LEU A 74 -9.25 8.64 1.18
C LEU A 74 -9.65 9.32 2.50
N GLY A 75 -9.71 10.65 2.53
CA GLY A 75 -10.08 11.42 3.71
C GLY A 75 -9.24 11.04 4.94
N PRO A 76 -9.86 10.68 6.09
CA PRO A 76 -9.14 10.22 7.29
C PRO A 76 -8.33 8.93 7.11
N ARG A 77 -8.60 8.14 6.06
CA ARG A 77 -7.85 6.91 5.74
C ARG A 77 -6.54 7.20 5.03
N ARG A 78 -6.28 8.45 4.63
CA ARG A 78 -5.05 8.82 3.94
C ARG A 78 -3.85 8.56 4.86
N PRO A 79 -2.96 7.61 4.53
CA PRO A 79 -1.72 7.47 5.27
C PRO A 79 -0.88 8.73 5.04
N LEU A 80 -0.35 9.29 6.11
CA LEU A 80 0.67 10.32 6.01
C LEU A 80 2.00 9.67 5.54
N PRO A 81 2.96 10.48 5.04
CA PRO A 81 4.25 9.97 4.60
C PRO A 81 4.83 9.01 5.65
N PRO A 82 5.46 7.90 5.21
CA PRO A 82 5.97 6.91 6.13
C PRO A 82 6.88 7.59 7.13
N LEU A 83 6.71 7.26 8.40
CA LEU A 83 7.75 7.56 9.37
C LEU A 83 8.87 6.61 9.00
N SER A 84 9.89 7.09 8.30
CA SER A 84 11.02 6.28 7.88
C SER A 84 11.47 5.47 9.09
N ALA A 85 11.18 4.17 9.06
CA ALA A 85 11.81 3.27 9.99
C ALA A 85 13.30 3.40 9.66
N PRO A 86 14.15 3.68 10.65
CA PRO A 86 15.58 3.65 10.43
C PRO A 86 15.90 2.29 9.80
N LYS A 87 16.40 2.30 8.55
CA LYS A 87 16.71 1.05 7.81
C LYS A 87 17.81 0.26 8.52
N ASP A 88 18.58 0.95 9.36
CA ASP A 88 19.57 0.40 10.26
C ASP A 88 19.17 0.77 11.70
N PRO A 89 19.03 -0.16 12.67
CA PRO A 89 18.81 0.21 14.07
C PRO A 89 19.92 1.12 14.66
N ALA A 90 21.09 1.21 14.02
CA ALA A 90 22.15 2.17 14.33
C ALA A 90 22.02 3.51 13.58
N ASP A 91 20.97 3.68 12.77
CA ASP A 91 20.65 4.94 12.08
C ASP A 91 20.42 6.01 13.15
N SER A 92 21.53 6.71 13.41
CA SER A 92 21.71 7.76 14.39
C SER A 92 20.66 8.86 14.28
N SER A 93 19.90 8.93 13.18
CA SER A 93 18.90 9.95 12.94
C SER A 93 17.77 9.97 13.97
N LEU A 94 17.14 8.84 14.34
CA LEU A 94 16.04 8.88 15.33
C LEU A 94 16.55 9.20 16.75
N LEU A 95 17.65 8.58 17.16
CA LEU A 95 18.24 8.84 18.47
C LEU A 95 18.80 10.27 18.57
N ALA A 96 19.41 10.79 17.51
CA ALA A 96 19.87 12.18 17.43
C ALA A 96 18.70 13.16 17.40
N ARG A 97 17.60 12.84 16.69
CA ARG A 97 16.38 13.67 16.74
C ARG A 97 15.78 13.69 18.14
N PHE A 98 15.73 12.54 18.82
CA PHE A 98 15.26 12.49 20.20
C PHE A 98 16.19 13.27 21.15
N SER A 99 17.51 13.12 21.02
CA SER A 99 18.46 13.83 21.87
C SER A 99 18.40 15.34 21.64
N ALA A 100 18.29 15.79 20.38
CA ALA A 100 18.09 17.19 20.01
C ALA A 100 16.76 17.74 20.53
N ALA A 101 15.68 16.96 20.44
CA ALA A 101 14.39 17.31 21.03
C ALA A 101 14.49 17.45 22.55
N ARG A 102 15.18 16.53 23.23
CA ARG A 102 15.40 16.59 24.68
C ARG A 102 16.27 17.78 25.10
N ALA A 103 17.28 18.14 24.32
CA ALA A 103 18.05 19.36 24.55
C ALA A 103 17.15 20.60 24.42
N SER A 104 16.38 20.70 23.34
CA SER A 104 15.43 21.78 23.10
C SER A 104 14.39 21.91 24.22
N PHE A 105 13.92 20.78 24.76
CA PHE A 105 13.04 20.74 25.92
C PHE A 105 13.67 21.38 27.16
N ASN A 106 14.88 20.94 27.52
CA ASN A 106 15.59 21.43 28.71
C ASN A 106 15.86 22.94 28.60
N ASP A 107 16.30 23.39 27.41
CA ASP A 107 16.53 24.80 27.14
C ASP A 107 15.23 25.60 27.21
N GLY A 108 14.14 25.09 26.62
CA GLY A 108 12.81 25.70 26.67
C GLY A 108 12.32 25.94 28.10
N ILE A 109 12.46 24.94 28.97
CA ILE A 109 12.14 25.07 30.40
C ILE A 109 13.07 26.07 31.09
N ALA A 110 14.37 26.04 30.79
CA ALA A 110 15.31 27.00 31.36
C ALA A 110 14.95 28.45 30.99
N GLN A 111 14.53 28.71 29.74
CA GLN A 111 14.04 30.02 29.33
C GLN A 111 12.75 30.42 30.05
N TYR A 112 11.79 29.49 30.21
CA TYR A 112 10.57 29.73 30.99
C TYR A 112 10.89 30.14 32.44
N ARG A 113 11.79 29.41 33.11
CA ARG A 113 12.20 29.71 34.50
C ARG A 113 12.89 31.06 34.66
N ARG A 114 13.57 31.54 33.61
CA ARG A 114 14.21 32.87 33.55
C ARG A 114 13.24 33.99 33.15
N GLY A 115 11.95 33.71 32.99
CA GLY A 115 10.95 34.69 32.55
C GLY A 115 11.04 35.05 31.06
N ARG A 116 11.87 34.34 30.27
CA ARG A 116 12.05 34.57 28.83
C ARG A 116 11.05 33.76 28.03
N PHE A 117 9.76 34.05 28.24
CA PHE A 117 8.65 33.23 27.74
C PHE A 117 8.61 33.09 26.21
N GLN A 118 8.99 34.12 25.46
CA GLN A 118 9.03 34.05 23.99
C GLN A 118 10.08 33.06 23.47
N ALA A 119 11.27 33.04 24.09
CA ALA A 119 12.32 32.09 23.73
C ALA A 119 11.92 30.65 24.13
N GLY A 120 11.31 30.49 25.30
CA GLY A 120 10.76 29.21 25.74
C GLY A 120 9.64 28.69 24.83
N GLU A 121 8.71 29.57 24.43
CA GLU A 121 7.63 29.24 23.48
C GLU A 121 8.19 28.71 22.17
N LYS A 122 9.15 29.40 21.55
CA LYS A 122 9.76 28.99 20.27
C LYS A 122 10.36 27.58 20.35
N LEU A 123 11.15 27.30 21.39
CA LEU A 123 11.82 26.01 21.58
C LEU A 123 10.82 24.87 21.83
N LEU A 124 9.84 25.12 22.72
CA LEU A 124 8.83 24.12 23.07
C LEU A 124 7.84 23.87 21.93
N ALA A 125 7.46 24.90 21.16
CA ALA A 125 6.60 24.76 19.99
C ALA A 125 7.28 23.93 18.88
N ALA A 126 8.57 24.15 18.64
CA ALA A 126 9.35 23.35 17.71
C ALA A 126 9.38 21.87 18.14
N LEU A 127 9.60 21.60 19.43
CA LEU A 127 9.55 20.24 19.97
C LEU A 127 8.16 19.60 19.82
N VAL A 128 7.09 20.31 20.18
CA VAL A 128 5.72 19.78 20.07
C VAL A 128 5.38 19.46 18.60
N THR A 129 5.82 20.31 17.66
CA THR A 129 5.66 20.08 16.23
C THR A 129 6.43 18.83 15.78
N GLU A 130 7.69 18.69 16.21
CA GLU A 130 8.51 17.52 15.93
C GLU A 130 7.88 16.23 16.49
N ALA A 131 7.32 16.29 17.70
CA ALA A 131 6.63 15.16 18.31
C ALA A 131 5.40 14.74 17.53
N GLN A 132 4.62 15.70 17.03
CA GLN A 132 3.47 15.42 16.16
C GLN A 132 3.88 14.82 14.82
N LEU A 133 5.01 15.26 14.25
CA LEU A 133 5.57 14.73 13.01
C LEU A 133 6.26 13.39 13.19
N SER A 134 6.70 13.04 14.40
CA SER A 134 7.45 11.80 14.69
C SER A 134 6.99 11.14 15.98
N PRO A 135 5.72 10.69 16.03
CA PRO A 135 5.13 10.13 17.24
C PRO A 135 5.83 8.85 17.71
N LEU A 136 6.54 8.13 16.83
CA LEU A 136 7.34 6.95 17.21
C LEU A 136 8.36 7.25 18.32
N ILE A 137 8.95 8.44 18.31
CA ILE A 137 9.94 8.85 19.30
C ILE A 137 9.27 9.08 20.67
N PHE A 138 8.07 9.66 20.64
CA PHE A 138 7.36 10.13 21.84
C PHE A 138 6.31 9.17 22.37
N ALA A 139 5.95 8.13 21.62
CA ALA A 139 5.12 7.00 22.07
C ALA A 139 5.93 5.94 22.86
N THR A 140 7.06 6.34 23.44
CA THR A 140 7.94 5.51 24.27
C THR A 140 7.83 5.92 25.74
N GLU A 141 8.23 5.04 26.66
CA GLU A 141 8.23 5.35 28.10
C GLU A 141 9.11 6.56 28.46
N VAL A 142 10.17 6.80 27.68
CA VAL A 142 11.12 7.91 27.91
C VAL A 142 10.66 9.18 27.21
N GLY A 143 10.13 9.09 25.99
CA GLY A 143 9.70 10.25 25.21
C GLY A 143 8.38 10.84 25.67
N ARG A 144 7.43 9.99 26.11
CA ARG A 144 6.08 10.44 26.49
C ARG A 144 6.06 11.44 27.65
N PRO A 145 6.84 11.26 28.75
CA PRO A 145 6.92 12.26 29.82
C PRO A 145 7.48 13.61 29.34
N VAL A 146 8.47 13.59 28.44
CA VAL A 146 9.08 14.80 27.86
C VAL A 146 8.04 15.56 27.03
N TYR A 147 7.31 14.86 26.16
CA TYR A 147 6.26 15.47 25.35
C TYR A 147 5.15 16.08 26.21
N ARG A 148 4.68 15.33 27.22
CA ARG A 148 3.68 15.78 28.19
C ARG A 148 4.09 17.08 28.88
N GLN A 149 5.32 17.13 29.41
CA GLN A 149 5.86 18.33 30.07
C GLN A 149 5.99 19.48 29.08
N ALA A 150 6.48 19.24 27.86
CA ALA A 150 6.67 20.27 26.85
C ALA A 150 5.36 20.96 26.48
N MET A 151 4.26 20.22 26.32
CA MET A 151 2.94 20.79 26.02
C MET A 151 2.43 21.69 27.14
N LEU A 152 2.57 21.30 28.41
CA LEU A 152 2.15 22.13 29.53
C LEU A 152 2.99 23.41 29.66
N TYR A 153 4.32 23.31 29.54
CA TYR A 153 5.17 24.49 29.55
C TYR A 153 4.92 25.40 28.34
N LEU A 154 4.58 24.84 27.17
CA LEU A 154 4.18 25.63 26.00
C LEU A 154 2.89 26.41 26.27
N ALA A 155 1.86 25.76 26.85
CA ALA A 155 0.63 26.44 27.25
C ALA A 155 0.89 27.55 28.28
N LEU A 156 1.77 27.31 29.26
CA LEU A 156 2.17 28.30 30.26
C LEU A 156 2.93 29.49 29.64
N CYS A 157 3.89 29.25 28.75
CA CYS A 157 4.57 30.30 28.00
C CYS A 157 3.57 31.20 27.26
N ARG A 158 2.63 30.60 26.51
CA ARG A 158 1.60 31.34 25.76
C ARG A 158 0.65 32.12 26.67
N SER A 159 0.28 31.55 27.82
CA SER A 159 -0.51 32.25 28.84
C SER A 159 0.25 33.47 29.39
N ARG A 160 1.54 33.34 29.72
CA ARG A 160 2.40 34.44 30.20
C ARG A 160 2.63 35.53 29.16
N LEU A 161 2.67 35.16 27.89
CA LEU A 161 2.71 36.08 26.74
C LEU A 161 1.37 36.74 26.43
N ARG A 162 0.33 36.50 27.24
CA ARG A 162 -1.04 37.02 27.04
C ARG A 162 -1.65 36.58 25.70
N LEU A 163 -1.40 35.34 25.30
CA LEU A 163 -1.98 34.68 24.12
C LEU A 163 -3.00 33.61 24.58
N PRO A 164 -4.17 33.99 25.13
CA PRO A 164 -5.08 33.07 25.78
C PRO A 164 -5.65 32.01 24.83
N GLN A 165 -5.94 32.36 23.57
CA GLN A 165 -6.45 31.41 22.57
C GLN A 165 -5.41 30.34 22.22
N ALA A 166 -4.15 30.74 22.01
CA ALA A 166 -3.07 29.81 21.70
C ALA A 166 -2.70 28.92 22.90
N ALA A 167 -2.83 29.43 24.13
CA ALA A 167 -2.68 28.64 25.35
C ALA A 167 -3.81 27.61 25.50
N ALA A 168 -5.06 28.02 25.26
CA ALA A 168 -6.22 27.15 25.31
C ALA A 168 -6.14 26.02 24.28
N GLN A 169 -5.72 26.30 23.04
CA GLN A 169 -5.52 25.28 22.00
C GLN A 169 -4.52 24.20 22.41
N VAL A 170 -3.40 24.58 23.04
CA VAL A 170 -2.40 23.62 23.53
C VAL A 170 -2.93 22.82 24.72
N ALA A 171 -3.67 23.46 25.63
CA ALA A 171 -4.30 22.78 26.76
C ALA A 171 -5.38 21.79 26.29
N GLU A 172 -6.18 22.13 25.28
CA GLU A 172 -7.16 21.22 24.68
C GLU A 172 -6.48 20.01 24.03
N GLU A 173 -5.38 20.22 23.30
CA GLU A 173 -4.59 19.13 22.73
C GLU A 173 -3.98 18.25 23.83
N PHE A 174 -3.51 18.85 24.92
CA PHE A 174 -2.98 18.14 26.07
C PHE A 174 -4.03 17.24 26.72
N VAL A 175 -5.23 17.77 26.98
CA VAL A 175 -6.33 17.00 27.57
C VAL A 175 -6.73 15.81 26.68
N ARG A 176 -6.76 16.00 25.35
CA ARG A 176 -7.02 14.91 24.40
C ARG A 176 -5.93 13.83 24.40
N THR A 177 -4.67 14.22 24.58
CA THR A 177 -3.51 13.33 24.54
C THR A 177 -3.32 12.58 25.87
N PHE A 178 -3.63 13.24 26.99
CA PHE A 178 -3.42 12.72 28.34
C PHE A 178 -4.69 12.86 29.22
N PRO A 179 -5.79 12.15 28.88
CA PRO A 179 -7.06 12.33 29.56
C PRO A 179 -7.06 11.87 31.02
N SER A 180 -6.20 10.93 31.41
CA SER A 180 -6.18 10.32 32.76
C SER A 180 -5.24 11.01 33.75
N LYS A 181 -4.81 12.24 33.48
CA LYS A 181 -3.70 12.90 34.21
C LYS A 181 -4.05 14.21 34.91
N SER A 182 -5.33 14.45 35.20
CA SER A 182 -5.79 15.67 35.88
C SER A 182 -5.14 15.88 37.25
N GLU A 183 -4.97 14.82 38.04
CA GLU A 183 -4.48 14.88 39.43
C GLU A 183 -3.01 15.35 39.54
N ASP A 184 -2.18 14.99 38.55
CA ASP A 184 -0.75 15.30 38.57
C ASP A 184 -0.47 16.76 38.16
N VAL A 185 -1.37 17.42 37.39
CA VAL A 185 -1.09 18.74 36.78
C VAL A 185 -0.86 19.82 37.83
N PHE A 186 -1.70 19.87 38.87
CA PHE A 186 -1.57 20.86 39.92
C PHE A 186 -0.25 20.69 40.69
N THR A 187 0.07 19.45 41.08
CA THR A 187 1.26 19.11 41.87
C THR A 187 2.55 19.39 41.08
N ASP A 188 2.59 18.99 39.81
CA ASP A 188 3.82 19.06 39.01
C ASP A 188 4.07 20.44 38.39
N PHE A 189 3.01 21.23 38.11
CA PHE A 189 3.10 22.46 37.31
C PHE A 189 2.41 23.68 37.93
N GLY A 190 1.71 23.51 39.05
CA GLY A 190 1.10 24.59 39.82
C GLY A 190 -0.30 25.03 39.34
N PRO A 191 -0.90 26.01 40.03
CA PRO A 191 -2.32 26.37 39.88
C PRO A 191 -2.69 26.96 38.53
N ILE A 192 -1.74 27.60 37.83
CA ILE A 192 -2.02 28.19 36.51
C ILE A 192 -2.18 27.08 35.47
N ALA A 193 -1.32 26.06 35.50
CA ALA A 193 -1.41 24.92 34.59
C ALA A 193 -2.70 24.12 34.83
N ASP A 194 -3.03 23.84 36.09
CA ASP A 194 -4.28 23.17 36.48
C ASP A 194 -5.51 23.94 36.00
N ARG A 195 -5.54 25.27 36.15
CA ARG A 195 -6.64 26.09 35.64
C ARG A 195 -6.79 25.98 34.12
N LEU A 196 -5.69 26.03 33.37
CA LEU A 196 -5.72 25.87 31.91
C LEU A 196 -6.23 24.49 31.51
N TYR A 197 -5.76 23.44 32.21
CA TYR A 197 -6.20 22.06 32.01
C TYR A 197 -7.70 21.90 32.25
N ARG A 198 -8.18 22.27 33.45
CA ARG A 198 -9.60 22.13 33.83
C ARG A 198 -10.52 22.94 32.93
N ALA A 199 -10.10 24.14 32.51
CA ALA A 199 -10.88 24.94 31.57
C ALA A 199 -11.01 24.26 30.19
N ALA A 200 -9.91 23.69 29.67
CA ALA A 200 -9.91 22.95 28.41
C ALA A 200 -10.73 21.65 28.51
N GLU A 201 -10.58 20.91 29.61
CA GLU A 201 -11.35 19.68 29.88
C GLU A 201 -12.84 19.96 30.00
N ALA A 202 -13.24 20.96 30.78
CA ALA A 202 -14.63 21.36 30.93
C ALA A 202 -15.24 21.76 29.59
N LYS A 203 -14.50 22.54 28.78
CA LYS A 203 -14.92 22.95 27.44
C LYS A 203 -15.15 21.73 26.53
N LEU A 204 -14.16 20.84 26.42
CA LEU A 204 -14.27 19.66 25.54
C LEU A 204 -15.35 18.69 26.02
N THR A 205 -15.51 18.52 27.34
CA THR A 205 -16.55 17.65 27.92
C THR A 205 -17.94 18.21 27.68
N ALA A 206 -18.12 19.53 27.79
CA ALA A 206 -19.39 20.19 27.50
C ALA A 206 -19.85 20.04 26.04
N MET A 207 -18.91 19.83 25.11
CA MET A 207 -19.25 19.53 23.71
C MET A 207 -19.86 18.12 23.55
N GLY A 208 -19.62 17.21 24.50
CA GLY A 208 -19.94 15.79 24.40
C GLY A 208 -18.72 14.96 23.96
N ARG A 209 -18.88 13.63 23.90
CA ARG A 209 -17.82 12.71 23.47
C ARG A 209 -18.17 12.09 22.13
N GLY A 210 -17.16 11.79 21.32
CA GLY A 210 -17.30 10.93 20.14
C GLY A 210 -16.80 9.52 20.43
N THR A 211 -16.89 8.65 19.43
CA THR A 211 -16.33 7.30 19.46
C THR A 211 -15.31 7.17 18.33
N LEU A 212 -14.12 6.68 18.63
CA LEU A 212 -13.10 6.34 17.65
C LEU A 212 -12.90 4.83 17.64
N LEU A 213 -13.12 4.22 16.48
CA LEU A 213 -12.85 2.81 16.20
C LEU A 213 -11.75 2.72 15.14
N VAL A 214 -10.64 2.06 15.46
CA VAL A 214 -9.53 1.80 14.56
C VAL A 214 -9.40 0.29 14.39
N GLU A 215 -9.34 -0.18 13.15
CA GLU A 215 -9.17 -1.59 12.80
C GLU A 215 -8.05 -1.73 11.78
N VAL A 216 -7.09 -2.62 12.04
CA VAL A 216 -5.97 -2.91 11.12
C VAL A 216 -6.08 -4.35 10.61
N SER A 217 -5.86 -4.54 9.30
CA SER A 217 -5.88 -5.87 8.68
C SER A 217 -4.71 -6.77 9.12
N GLU A 218 -3.55 -6.18 9.42
CA GLU A 218 -2.34 -6.89 9.82
C GLU A 218 -2.40 -7.42 11.26
N ARG A 219 -1.93 -8.65 11.46
CA ARG A 219 -2.10 -9.37 12.74
C ARG A 219 -1.15 -8.91 13.84
N ASP A 220 0.06 -8.51 13.48
CA ASP A 220 1.10 -8.05 14.42
C ASP A 220 1.09 -6.52 14.61
N ALA A 221 0.07 -5.83 14.09
CA ALA A 221 -0.05 -4.39 14.19
C ALA A 221 -0.32 -3.93 15.63
N VAL A 222 0.42 -2.91 16.06
CA VAL A 222 0.20 -2.17 17.30
C VAL A 222 -0.35 -0.79 16.95
N VAL A 223 -1.51 -0.45 17.52
CA VAL A 223 -2.23 0.80 17.27
C VAL A 223 -2.12 1.72 18.48
N SER A 224 -1.47 2.87 18.30
CA SER A 224 -1.36 3.94 19.30
C SER A 224 -2.23 5.15 18.91
N VAL A 225 -2.90 5.77 19.88
CA VAL A 225 -3.75 6.95 19.66
C VAL A 225 -3.22 8.10 20.53
N ASN A 226 -2.84 9.22 19.92
CA ASN A 226 -2.21 10.37 20.60
C ASN A 226 -1.08 9.94 21.56
N GLU A 227 -0.08 9.23 21.03
CA GLU A 227 1.11 8.80 21.78
C GLU A 227 0.79 7.92 23.02
N SER A 228 -0.43 7.36 23.11
CA SER A 228 -0.77 6.33 24.09
C SER A 228 -0.05 5.02 23.78
N LEU A 229 0.20 4.21 24.82
CA LEU A 229 0.61 2.83 24.62
C LEU A 229 -0.44 2.12 23.76
N GLY A 230 0.03 1.33 22.81
CA GLY A 230 -0.81 0.79 21.76
C GLY A 230 -1.62 -0.43 22.21
N ALA A 231 -2.76 -0.61 21.58
CA ALA A 231 -3.54 -1.85 21.63
C ALA A 231 -3.20 -2.72 20.41
N ASN A 232 -3.31 -4.04 20.56
CA ASN A 232 -3.05 -4.98 19.47
C ASN A 232 -4.21 -4.91 18.47
N ARG A 233 -3.89 -4.62 17.20
CA ARG A 233 -4.75 -4.67 16.00
C ARG A 233 -5.94 -3.71 15.94
N ALA A 234 -6.53 -3.33 17.07
CA ALA A 234 -7.69 -2.47 17.11
C ALA A 234 -7.70 -1.55 18.32
N PHE A 235 -8.37 -0.41 18.18
CA PHE A 235 -8.67 0.51 19.26
C PHE A 235 -10.14 0.88 19.18
N GLU A 236 -10.85 0.80 20.30
CA GLU A 236 -12.20 1.34 20.42
C GLU A 236 -12.27 2.16 21.70
N GLY A 237 -12.69 3.42 21.59
CA GLY A 237 -12.77 4.28 22.76
C GLY A 237 -13.69 5.46 22.57
N SER A 238 -14.37 5.84 23.66
CA SER A 238 -15.03 7.13 23.76
C SER A 238 -13.97 8.21 23.97
N VAL A 239 -13.93 9.20 23.09
CA VAL A 239 -12.88 10.22 23.06
C VAL A 239 -13.47 11.64 23.03
N LEU A 240 -12.68 12.62 23.46
CA LEU A 240 -13.10 14.03 23.41
C LEU A 240 -13.06 14.53 21.95
N PRO A 241 -13.83 15.56 21.56
CA PRO A 241 -13.81 16.04 20.19
C PRO A 241 -12.46 16.66 19.80
N GLY A 242 -11.97 16.37 18.60
CA GLY A 242 -10.71 16.89 18.06
C GLY A 242 -10.09 15.99 17.00
N VAL A 243 -8.86 16.30 16.58
CA VAL A 243 -8.10 15.48 15.64
C VAL A 243 -7.21 14.52 16.42
N TYR A 244 -7.34 13.23 16.13
CA TYR A 244 -6.56 12.16 16.75
C TYR A 244 -5.43 11.70 15.82
N ARG A 245 -4.22 11.60 16.36
CA ARG A 245 -3.09 10.99 15.68
C ARG A 245 -3.11 9.49 15.94
N VAL A 246 -3.42 8.72 14.92
CA VAL A 246 -3.36 7.25 14.99
C VAL A 246 -2.04 6.81 14.39
N LEU A 247 -1.24 6.09 15.16
CA LEU A 247 0.01 5.50 14.74
C LEU A 247 -0.16 3.98 14.69
N VAL A 248 0.10 3.39 13.54
CA VAL A 248 0.13 1.93 13.37
C VAL A 248 1.56 1.50 13.13
N LYS A 249 2.06 0.58 13.94
CA LYS A 249 3.39 -0.01 13.82
C LYS A 249 3.27 -1.51 13.62
N THR A 250 4.07 -2.07 12.72
CA THR A 250 4.25 -3.52 12.57
C THR A 250 5.69 -3.91 12.87
N SER A 251 5.96 -5.18 13.12
CA SER A 251 7.34 -5.65 13.35
C SER A 251 8.17 -5.61 12.06
N ALA A 252 7.54 -5.85 10.91
CA ALA A 252 8.22 -6.09 9.65
C ALA A 252 8.37 -4.85 8.74
N SER A 253 7.45 -3.88 8.78
CA SER A 253 7.29 -2.91 7.69
C SER A 253 7.15 -1.45 8.15
N GLY A 254 7.67 -1.14 9.33
CA GLY A 254 7.73 0.23 9.85
C GLY A 254 6.40 0.72 10.43
N ALA A 255 6.16 2.04 10.35
CA ALA A 255 4.97 2.66 10.94
C ALA A 255 4.32 3.70 10.02
N ARG A 256 2.99 3.80 10.14
CA ARG A 256 2.15 4.77 9.42
C ARG A 256 1.36 5.63 10.40
N ARG A 257 1.16 6.90 10.03
CA ARG A 257 0.42 7.89 10.81
C ARG A 257 -0.83 8.32 10.06
N TYR A 258 -1.92 8.50 10.79
CA TYR A 258 -3.20 9.00 10.31
C TYR A 258 -3.68 10.14 11.19
N GLU A 259 -4.47 11.04 10.63
CA GLU A 259 -5.13 12.14 11.34
C GLU A 259 -6.64 11.95 11.21
N VAL A 260 -7.29 11.65 12.34
CA VAL A 260 -8.70 11.29 12.39
C VAL A 260 -9.50 12.35 13.13
N PRO A 261 -10.26 13.20 12.44
CA PRO A 261 -11.16 14.15 13.09
C PRO A 261 -12.34 13.40 13.72
N VAL A 262 -12.55 13.59 15.02
CA VAL A 262 -13.68 13.06 15.78
C VAL A 262 -14.49 14.22 16.32
N ARG A 263 -15.78 14.28 15.98
CA ARG A 263 -16.71 15.28 16.53
C ARG A 263 -17.48 14.72 17.72
N ALA A 264 -18.12 15.61 18.48
CA ALA A 264 -18.99 15.20 19.56
C ALA A 264 -20.20 14.41 19.02
N ASN A 265 -20.55 13.33 19.72
CA ASN A 265 -21.66 12.43 19.39
C ASN A 265 -21.53 11.77 18.00
N GLU A 266 -20.33 11.76 17.42
CA GLU A 266 -20.02 11.09 16.15
C GLU A 266 -19.22 9.81 16.42
N SER A 267 -19.56 8.73 15.72
CA SER A 267 -18.76 7.50 15.70
C SER A 267 -17.94 7.46 14.41
N VAL A 268 -16.62 7.54 14.55
CA VAL A 268 -15.68 7.53 13.43
C VAL A 268 -14.95 6.19 13.39
N ARG A 269 -15.04 5.50 12.24
CA ARG A 269 -14.32 4.24 11.99
C ARG A 269 -13.19 4.48 10.99
N LEU A 270 -11.97 4.17 11.41
CA LEU A 270 -10.77 4.10 10.58
C LEU A 270 -10.41 2.62 10.35
N THR A 271 -10.66 2.13 9.15
CA THR A 271 -10.23 0.81 8.70
C THR A 271 -8.97 0.95 7.86
N ILE A 272 -7.91 0.26 8.26
CA ILE A 272 -6.57 0.35 7.68
C ILE A 272 -6.26 -0.97 6.98
N ASP A 273 -6.18 -0.92 5.65
CA ASP A 273 -5.60 -2.01 4.86
C ASP A 273 -4.08 -1.83 4.87
N TRP A 274 -3.41 -2.58 5.73
CA TRP A 274 -1.97 -2.43 5.91
C TRP A 274 -1.17 -2.73 4.64
N GLN A 275 -1.63 -3.64 3.78
CA GLN A 275 -0.93 -3.96 2.54
C GLN A 275 -0.98 -2.80 1.55
N LEU A 276 -2.12 -2.11 1.48
CA LEU A 276 -2.25 -0.88 0.72
C LEU A 276 -1.45 0.25 1.35
N ASP A 277 -1.68 0.54 2.62
CA ASP A 277 -1.16 1.74 3.27
C ASP A 277 0.37 1.70 3.45
N ARG A 278 0.95 0.50 3.55
CA ARG A 278 2.43 0.34 3.55
C ARG A 278 3.04 0.59 2.17
N ALA A 279 2.34 0.30 1.09
CA ALA A 279 2.84 0.53 -0.27
C ALA A 279 2.55 1.96 -0.73
N LEU A 280 1.46 2.56 -0.26
CA LEU A 280 1.02 3.86 -0.74
C LEU A 280 1.92 5.00 -0.24
N LEU A 281 2.47 5.75 -1.20
CA LEU A 281 3.13 7.02 -1.01
C LEU A 281 2.34 8.11 -1.73
N LEU A 282 1.72 8.98 -0.94
CA LEU A 282 1.00 10.15 -1.43
C LEU A 282 1.80 11.41 -1.14
N THR A 283 2.15 12.13 -2.19
CA THR A 283 2.75 13.47 -2.14
C THR A 283 1.81 14.47 -2.82
N GLN A 284 2.19 15.75 -2.86
CA GLN A 284 1.45 16.72 -3.68
C GLN A 284 1.62 16.45 -5.18
N GLU A 285 2.70 15.78 -5.58
CA GLU A 285 3.11 15.62 -6.98
C GLU A 285 2.80 14.23 -7.55
N SER A 286 2.68 13.21 -6.70
CA SER A 286 2.46 11.82 -7.12
C SER A 286 1.64 11.00 -6.13
N ALA A 287 0.96 10.01 -6.68
CA ALA A 287 0.39 8.88 -5.97
C ALA A 287 1.06 7.61 -6.51
N SER A 288 1.90 7.01 -5.69
CA SER A 288 2.74 5.90 -6.11
C SER A 288 2.66 4.75 -5.09
N LEU A 289 2.73 3.53 -5.57
CA LEU A 289 2.96 2.33 -4.80
C LEU A 289 4.47 2.09 -4.75
N VAL A 290 5.02 1.98 -3.55
CA VAL A 290 6.46 1.79 -3.32
C VAL A 290 6.63 0.50 -2.54
N PHE A 291 7.39 -0.42 -3.13
CA PHE A 291 7.70 -1.73 -2.59
C PHE A 291 9.16 -1.79 -2.17
N ASP A 292 9.46 -2.60 -1.16
CA ASP A 292 10.84 -2.78 -0.67
C ASP A 292 11.67 -3.67 -1.60
N SER A 293 11.01 -4.61 -2.30
CA SER A 293 11.63 -5.55 -3.23
C SER A 293 10.72 -5.87 -4.41
N ASP A 294 11.29 -6.44 -5.48
CA ASP A 294 10.51 -6.98 -6.60
C ASP A 294 9.57 -8.10 -6.14
N ARG A 295 9.96 -8.88 -5.12
CA ARG A 295 9.12 -9.91 -4.52
C ARG A 295 7.86 -9.30 -3.90
N ASP A 296 7.99 -8.21 -3.16
CA ASP A 296 6.83 -7.52 -2.56
C ASP A 296 5.93 -6.90 -3.62
N ARG A 297 6.53 -6.40 -4.71
CA ARG A 297 5.80 -5.89 -5.88
C ARG A 297 4.96 -6.96 -6.58
N GLY A 298 5.16 -8.26 -6.34
CA GLY A 298 4.24 -9.31 -6.80
C GLY A 298 2.79 -9.12 -6.33
N SER A 299 2.55 -8.30 -5.30
CA SER A 299 1.22 -7.89 -4.82
C SER A 299 0.68 -6.59 -5.46
N GLU A 300 1.38 -6.01 -6.43
CA GLU A 300 1.07 -4.73 -7.08
C GLU A 300 -0.37 -4.66 -7.59
N GLY A 301 -0.83 -5.68 -8.33
CA GLY A 301 -2.18 -5.71 -8.88
C GLY A 301 -3.26 -5.67 -7.81
N SER A 302 -3.13 -6.50 -6.77
CA SER A 302 -4.08 -6.52 -5.65
C SER A 302 -4.09 -5.20 -4.87
N VAL A 303 -2.91 -4.59 -4.64
CA VAL A 303 -2.79 -3.31 -3.93
C VAL A 303 -3.41 -2.16 -4.74
N ALA A 304 -3.16 -2.11 -6.06
CA ALA A 304 -3.74 -1.11 -6.94
C ALA A 304 -5.27 -1.22 -7.02
N VAL A 305 -5.80 -2.45 -7.04
CA VAL A 305 -7.24 -2.72 -6.99
C VAL A 305 -7.83 -2.30 -5.64
N SER A 306 -7.18 -2.63 -4.52
CA SER A 306 -7.60 -2.16 -3.19
C SER A 306 -7.65 -0.63 -3.12
N LEU A 307 -6.66 0.06 -3.68
CA LEU A 307 -6.68 1.54 -3.75
C LEU A 307 -7.88 2.05 -4.55
N ALA A 308 -8.11 1.48 -5.74
CA ALA A 308 -9.22 1.86 -6.60
C ALA A 308 -10.58 1.65 -5.90
N GLN A 309 -10.75 0.53 -5.20
CA GLN A 309 -11.95 0.27 -4.40
C GLN A 309 -12.08 1.24 -3.22
N ALA A 310 -10.99 1.54 -2.51
CA ALA A 310 -10.98 2.42 -1.36
C ALA A 310 -11.42 3.85 -1.70
N ILE A 311 -11.13 4.32 -2.92
CA ILE A 311 -11.54 5.65 -3.39
C ILE A 311 -12.76 5.62 -4.32
N SER A 312 -13.41 4.46 -4.49
CA SER A 312 -14.53 4.27 -5.42
C SER A 312 -14.22 4.78 -6.84
N ALA A 313 -13.02 4.48 -7.34
CA ALA A 313 -12.65 4.75 -8.73
C ALA A 313 -13.47 3.89 -9.70
N GLY A 314 -13.38 4.21 -10.99
CA GLY A 314 -14.08 3.49 -12.06
C GLY A 314 -13.67 2.04 -12.22
N PRO A 315 -14.19 1.34 -13.25
CA PRO A 315 -14.06 -0.10 -13.39
C PRO A 315 -12.62 -0.58 -13.60
N ARG A 316 -11.67 0.31 -13.91
CA ARG A 316 -10.30 -0.05 -14.27
C ARG A 316 -9.26 0.75 -13.47
N VAL A 317 -8.15 0.09 -13.18
CA VAL A 317 -6.93 0.74 -12.68
C VAL A 317 -5.76 0.39 -13.59
N VAL A 318 -4.95 1.41 -13.89
CA VAL A 318 -3.73 1.33 -14.67
C VAL A 318 -2.57 1.52 -13.71
N VAL A 319 -1.67 0.55 -13.66
CA VAL A 319 -0.43 0.64 -12.92
C VAL A 319 0.71 0.94 -13.90
N LEU A 320 1.32 2.10 -13.73
CA LEU A 320 2.51 2.52 -14.48
C LEU A 320 3.75 2.22 -13.64
N GLY A 321 4.75 1.54 -14.19
CA GLY A 321 5.97 1.27 -13.43
C GLY A 321 7.16 0.99 -14.33
N SER A 322 8.35 0.90 -13.75
CA SER A 322 9.55 0.45 -14.45
C SER A 322 9.89 -0.99 -14.08
N ARG A 323 10.28 -1.80 -15.06
CA ARG A 323 10.82 -3.16 -14.83
C ARG A 323 12.11 -3.36 -15.60
N ILE A 324 12.90 -4.38 -15.22
CA ILE A 324 13.99 -4.88 -16.06
C ILE A 324 13.42 -6.00 -16.92
N TYR A 325 13.57 -5.88 -18.23
CA TYR A 325 13.14 -6.85 -19.24
C TYR A 325 14.33 -7.13 -20.17
N ASN A 326 14.76 -8.39 -20.25
CA ASN A 326 15.95 -8.80 -21.00
C ASN A 326 17.21 -7.95 -20.73
N GLY A 327 17.43 -7.56 -19.47
CA GLY A 327 18.56 -6.73 -19.04
C GLY A 327 18.40 -5.24 -19.33
N TYR A 328 17.35 -4.82 -20.02
CA TYR A 328 17.04 -3.42 -20.29
C TYR A 328 15.94 -2.91 -19.36
N ARG A 329 15.98 -1.63 -19.01
CA ARG A 329 14.88 -1.01 -18.28
C ARG A 329 13.72 -0.78 -19.25
N ALA A 330 12.51 -1.14 -18.87
CA ALA A 330 11.29 -0.96 -19.64
C ALA A 330 10.24 -0.22 -18.82
N VAL A 331 9.46 0.63 -19.47
CA VAL A 331 8.24 1.21 -18.90
C VAL A 331 7.12 0.21 -19.12
N SER A 332 6.37 -0.07 -18.06
CA SER A 332 5.24 -1.00 -18.04
C SER A 332 3.95 -0.25 -17.76
N ALA A 333 2.87 -0.67 -18.41
CA ALA A 333 1.51 -0.27 -18.12
C ALA A 333 0.63 -1.52 -17.98
N SER A 334 0.21 -1.83 -16.76
CA SER A 334 -0.61 -2.99 -16.44
C SER A 334 -2.04 -2.57 -16.14
N LEU A 335 -3.03 -3.20 -16.77
CA LEU A 335 -4.45 -2.92 -16.58
C LEU A 335 -5.09 -3.99 -15.71
N TYR A 336 -5.91 -3.55 -14.75
CA TYR A 336 -6.69 -4.43 -13.90
C TYR A 336 -8.15 -4.00 -13.86
N ASP A 337 -9.05 -4.97 -13.82
CA ASP A 337 -10.47 -4.77 -13.54
C ASP A 337 -10.68 -4.64 -12.02
N VAL A 338 -11.25 -3.53 -11.57
CA VAL A 338 -11.37 -3.19 -10.15
C VAL A 338 -12.37 -4.10 -9.42
N LYS A 339 -13.40 -4.59 -10.11
CA LYS A 339 -14.44 -5.43 -9.51
C LYS A 339 -13.97 -6.86 -9.28
N SER A 340 -13.32 -7.45 -10.28
CA SER A 340 -12.85 -8.84 -10.24
C SER A 340 -11.41 -8.99 -9.76
N GLY A 341 -10.64 -7.89 -9.73
CA GLY A 341 -9.19 -7.93 -9.52
C GLY A 341 -8.42 -8.56 -10.67
N ARG A 342 -9.09 -8.89 -11.79
CA ARG A 342 -8.49 -9.62 -12.90
C ARG A 342 -7.50 -8.73 -13.66
N HIS A 343 -6.32 -9.25 -13.92
CA HIS A 343 -5.36 -8.67 -14.85
C HIS A 343 -5.91 -8.73 -16.28
N LEU A 344 -6.03 -7.58 -16.94
CA LEU A 344 -6.56 -7.45 -18.30
C LEU A 344 -5.44 -7.51 -19.34
N GLY A 345 -4.26 -7.02 -19.00
CA GLY A 345 -3.10 -7.05 -19.87
C GLY A 345 -1.99 -6.13 -19.38
N THR A 346 -0.79 -6.37 -19.86
CA THR A 346 0.35 -5.48 -19.67
C THR A 346 0.97 -5.12 -21.02
N ALA A 347 1.38 -3.87 -21.19
CA ALA A 347 2.28 -3.44 -22.26
C ALA A 347 3.63 -2.98 -21.69
N LEU A 348 4.69 -3.29 -22.43
CA LEU A 348 6.07 -2.89 -22.14
C LEU A 348 6.65 -2.07 -23.29
N ALA A 349 7.26 -0.95 -22.96
CA ALA A 349 8.13 -0.19 -23.86
C ALA A 349 9.58 -0.24 -23.34
N VAL A 350 10.46 -0.95 -24.05
CA VAL A 350 11.88 -1.06 -23.69
C VAL A 350 12.59 0.28 -23.89
N MET A 351 13.35 0.72 -22.89
CA MET A 351 14.15 1.94 -22.95
C MET A 351 15.58 1.61 -23.41
N ASP A 352 15.84 1.85 -24.68
CA ASP A 352 17.15 1.84 -25.34
C ASP A 352 17.86 3.19 -25.16
N GLY A 353 17.97 3.64 -23.90
CA GLY A 353 18.63 4.89 -23.51
C GLY A 353 17.67 6.06 -23.27
N ARG A 354 16.61 6.24 -24.08
CA ARG A 354 15.58 7.26 -23.87
C ARG A 354 14.19 6.76 -24.25
N MET A 355 13.18 7.29 -23.55
CA MET A 355 11.78 7.09 -23.91
C MET A 355 11.42 8.04 -25.07
N THR A 356 11.04 7.50 -26.23
CA THR A 356 10.66 8.30 -27.40
C THR A 356 9.17 8.66 -27.36
N ASP A 357 8.78 9.75 -28.03
CA ASP A 357 7.38 10.15 -28.14
C ASP A 357 6.50 9.05 -28.76
N ALA A 358 7.06 8.28 -29.71
CA ALA A 358 6.38 7.14 -30.31
C ALA A 358 6.08 6.02 -29.29
N LYS A 359 7.03 5.71 -28.39
CA LYS A 359 6.83 4.73 -27.31
C LYS A 359 5.82 5.23 -26.28
N LEU A 360 5.86 6.53 -25.94
CA LEU A 360 4.88 7.15 -25.04
C LEU A 360 3.47 7.12 -25.64
N LEU A 361 3.35 7.47 -26.92
CA LEU A 361 2.08 7.42 -27.65
C LEU A 361 1.56 5.99 -27.72
N ALA A 362 2.43 5.01 -27.92
CA ALA A 362 2.04 3.60 -27.91
C ALA A 362 1.43 3.17 -26.56
N ILE A 363 2.10 3.47 -25.44
CA ILE A 363 1.57 3.19 -24.09
C ILE A 363 0.21 3.88 -23.89
N LYS A 364 0.11 5.15 -24.29
CA LYS A 364 -1.15 5.90 -24.21
C LYS A 364 -2.26 5.19 -24.97
N THR A 365 -2.03 4.82 -26.23
CA THR A 365 -3.03 4.15 -27.08
C THR A 365 -3.46 2.82 -26.47
N TYR A 366 -2.50 2.02 -25.99
CA TYR A 366 -2.78 0.76 -25.30
C TYR A 366 -3.67 0.94 -24.06
N VAL A 367 -3.37 1.94 -23.21
CA VAL A 367 -4.18 2.22 -22.02
C VAL A 367 -5.58 2.71 -22.37
N VAL A 368 -5.69 3.64 -23.32
CA VAL A 368 -6.98 4.21 -23.76
C VAL A 368 -7.85 3.15 -24.44
N SER A 369 -7.25 2.23 -25.21
CA SER A 369 -7.98 1.13 -25.84
C SER A 369 -8.36 0.00 -24.86
N GLY A 370 -8.08 0.15 -23.56
CA GLY A 370 -8.32 -0.92 -22.59
C GLY A 370 -7.49 -2.18 -22.81
N GLY A 371 -6.32 -2.05 -23.44
CA GLY A 371 -5.39 -3.15 -23.70
C GLY A 371 -5.57 -3.87 -25.05
N GLU A 372 -6.51 -3.44 -25.88
CA GLU A 372 -6.81 -4.08 -27.18
C GLU A 372 -5.79 -3.78 -28.28
N THR A 373 -5.17 -2.60 -28.30
CA THR A 373 -4.26 -2.20 -29.39
C THR A 373 -2.80 -2.32 -29.00
N VAL A 374 -2.04 -3.12 -29.75
CA VAL A 374 -0.58 -3.29 -29.61
C VAL A 374 0.05 -2.86 -30.93
N ASN A 375 1.13 -2.09 -30.86
CA ASN A 375 1.91 -1.70 -32.04
C ASN A 375 3.36 -2.17 -31.89
N ASP A 376 4.17 -1.98 -32.94
CA ASP A 376 5.56 -2.45 -33.01
C ASP A 376 6.50 -1.84 -31.95
N HIS A 377 6.03 -0.85 -31.18
CA HIS A 377 6.78 -0.24 -30.08
C HIS A 377 6.48 -0.85 -28.72
N LEU A 378 5.54 -1.80 -28.65
CA LEU A 378 5.11 -2.45 -27.40
C LEU A 378 5.27 -3.96 -27.47
N ILE A 379 5.69 -4.53 -26.34
CA ILE A 379 5.56 -5.95 -26.06
C ILE A 379 4.35 -6.11 -25.15
N ALA A 380 3.30 -6.77 -25.65
CA ALA A 380 2.08 -6.99 -24.89
C ALA A 380 2.01 -8.41 -24.33
N SER A 381 1.47 -8.54 -23.13
CA SER A 381 1.25 -9.82 -22.45
C SER A 381 -0.13 -9.83 -21.81
N ALA A 382 -0.87 -10.93 -21.98
CA ALA A 382 -2.10 -11.19 -21.24
C ALA A 382 -1.82 -11.61 -19.79
N LEU A 383 -0.61 -12.11 -19.51
CA LEU A 383 -0.19 -12.53 -18.18
C LEU A 383 0.46 -11.38 -17.41
N PRO A 384 0.33 -11.35 -16.07
CA PRO A 384 1.11 -10.46 -15.22
C PRO A 384 2.61 -10.67 -15.48
N LEU A 385 3.37 -9.57 -15.48
CA LEU A 385 4.81 -9.61 -15.76
C LEU A 385 5.61 -10.46 -14.78
N ASP A 386 5.17 -10.60 -13.53
CA ASP A 386 5.84 -11.46 -12.56
C ASP A 386 5.80 -12.94 -12.97
N THR A 387 4.70 -13.35 -13.63
CA THR A 387 4.57 -14.69 -14.21
C THR A 387 5.53 -14.87 -15.39
N VAL A 388 5.70 -13.85 -16.23
CA VAL A 388 6.63 -13.90 -17.38
C VAL A 388 8.07 -13.97 -16.90
N ALA A 389 8.45 -13.14 -15.92
CA ALA A 389 9.81 -13.11 -15.37
C ALA A 389 10.18 -14.43 -14.68
N MET A 390 9.24 -15.09 -13.99
CA MET A 390 9.48 -16.42 -13.43
C MET A 390 9.76 -17.47 -14.51
N ILE A 391 9.02 -17.45 -15.62
CA ILE A 391 9.23 -18.37 -16.75
C ILE A 391 10.61 -18.12 -17.37
N GLU A 392 11.00 -16.86 -17.57
CA GLU A 392 12.29 -16.49 -18.16
C GLU A 392 13.48 -16.81 -17.24
N ALA A 393 13.36 -16.58 -15.93
CA ALA A 393 14.43 -16.85 -14.96
C ALA A 393 14.75 -18.35 -14.82
N GLU A 394 13.76 -19.22 -15.01
CA GLU A 394 13.96 -20.68 -15.02
C GLU A 394 14.54 -21.20 -16.34
N THR A 395 14.50 -20.39 -17.42
CA THR A 395 15.19 -20.65 -18.68
C THR A 395 16.50 -19.87 -18.76
N PRO A 396 17.66 -20.42 -18.29
CA PRO A 396 18.92 -19.72 -18.41
C PRO A 396 19.24 -19.45 -19.89
N LEU A 397 19.07 -18.20 -20.33
CA LEU A 397 19.39 -17.72 -21.67
C LEU A 397 20.91 -17.57 -21.91
N THR A 398 21.76 -18.19 -21.10
CA THR A 398 23.17 -18.41 -21.44
C THR A 398 23.31 -19.65 -22.32
N VAL A 399 22.71 -19.59 -23.51
CA VAL A 399 23.12 -20.44 -24.62
C VAL A 399 24.43 -19.87 -25.17
N LYS A 400 25.53 -20.08 -24.44
CA LYS A 400 26.85 -20.17 -25.08
C LYS A 400 26.81 -21.49 -25.84
N GLU A 401 26.51 -21.40 -27.13
CA GLU A 401 26.24 -22.53 -28.02
C GLU A 401 27.28 -23.66 -27.83
N SER A 402 26.86 -24.68 -27.08
CA SER A 402 27.35 -26.03 -27.29
C SER A 402 26.28 -26.70 -28.16
N PRO A 403 26.54 -26.93 -29.47
CA PRO A 403 25.54 -27.48 -30.40
C PRO A 403 25.01 -28.87 -30.00
N ALA A 404 25.62 -29.52 -28.99
CA ALA A 404 25.27 -30.86 -28.54
C ALA A 404 24.03 -30.95 -27.63
N ARG A 405 23.46 -29.84 -27.12
CA ARG A 405 22.32 -29.91 -26.17
C ARG A 405 21.07 -29.11 -26.56
N TRP A 406 21.07 -28.43 -27.70
CA TRP A 406 19.90 -27.69 -28.20
C TRP A 406 18.61 -28.53 -28.24
N PRO A 407 18.61 -29.83 -28.62
CA PRO A 407 17.37 -30.62 -28.69
C PRO A 407 16.76 -30.88 -27.30
N ALA A 408 17.59 -30.96 -26.25
CA ALA A 408 17.12 -31.19 -24.88
C ALA A 408 16.40 -29.95 -24.32
N TYR A 409 16.93 -28.76 -24.60
CA TYR A 409 16.30 -27.51 -24.16
C TYR A 409 15.00 -27.21 -24.91
N VAL A 410 14.96 -27.50 -26.21
CA VAL A 410 13.70 -27.37 -27.00
C VAL A 410 12.65 -28.38 -26.55
N ALA A 411 13.05 -29.60 -26.22
CA ALA A 411 12.13 -30.58 -25.67
C ALA A 411 11.63 -30.19 -24.27
N ALA A 412 12.49 -29.68 -23.40
CA ALA A 412 12.10 -29.24 -22.05
C ALA A 412 11.12 -28.05 -22.10
N SER A 413 11.41 -27.03 -22.91
CA SER A 413 10.51 -25.87 -23.10
C SER A 413 9.19 -26.25 -23.76
N GLY A 414 9.23 -27.10 -24.79
CA GLY A 414 8.02 -27.66 -25.42
C GLY A 414 7.15 -28.45 -24.45
N SER A 415 7.75 -29.17 -23.49
CA SER A 415 7.01 -29.90 -22.45
C SER A 415 6.23 -28.96 -21.52
N ALA A 416 6.86 -27.88 -21.06
CA ALA A 416 6.21 -26.90 -20.19
C ALA A 416 5.03 -26.18 -20.88
N LEU A 417 5.22 -25.78 -22.15
CA LEU A 417 4.17 -25.14 -22.95
C LEU A 417 2.99 -26.08 -23.20
N ALA A 418 3.26 -27.34 -23.58
CA ALA A 418 2.22 -28.35 -23.78
C ALA A 418 1.43 -28.61 -22.49
N PHE A 419 2.11 -28.69 -21.35
CA PHE A 419 1.46 -28.87 -20.05
C PHE A 419 0.54 -27.68 -19.71
N GLY A 420 1.05 -26.45 -19.82
CA GLY A 420 0.27 -25.24 -19.54
C GLY A 420 -0.97 -25.11 -20.43
N ALA A 421 -0.83 -25.38 -21.72
CA ALA A 421 -1.95 -25.40 -22.66
C ALA A 421 -2.98 -26.50 -22.32
N GLY A 422 -2.52 -27.68 -21.89
CA GLY A 422 -3.40 -28.76 -21.42
C GLY A 422 -4.25 -28.37 -20.22
N VAL A 423 -3.66 -27.69 -19.22
CA VAL A 423 -4.40 -27.19 -18.05
C VAL A 423 -5.48 -26.18 -18.46
N VAL A 424 -5.17 -25.24 -19.36
CA VAL A 424 -6.13 -24.24 -19.84
C VAL A 424 -7.31 -24.89 -20.57
N LEU A 425 -7.06 -25.90 -21.41
CA LEU A 425 -8.13 -26.63 -22.12
C LEU A 425 -9.04 -27.41 -21.18
N LEU A 426 -8.49 -28.03 -20.13
CA LEU A 426 -9.26 -28.78 -19.13
C LEU A 426 -10.14 -27.85 -18.27
N GLU A 427 -9.61 -26.69 -17.89
CA GLU A 427 -10.38 -25.67 -17.17
C GLU A 427 -11.51 -25.11 -18.03
N ARG A 428 -11.27 -24.94 -19.34
CA ARG A 428 -12.29 -24.52 -20.31
C ARG A 428 -13.36 -25.60 -20.51
N ASP A 429 -12.98 -26.88 -20.54
CA ASP A 429 -13.92 -28.00 -20.66
C ASP A 429 -14.82 -28.12 -19.42
N ARG A 430 -14.24 -27.94 -18.21
CA ARG A 430 -14.98 -27.96 -16.93
C ARG A 430 -16.03 -26.87 -16.81
N ARG A 431 -15.79 -25.70 -17.39
CA ARG A 431 -16.76 -24.59 -17.35
C ARG A 431 -17.98 -24.86 -18.23
N GLY A 432 -17.91 -25.83 -19.14
CA GLY A 432 -18.98 -26.15 -20.10
C GLY A 432 -19.29 -24.97 -21.01
N SER A 433 -20.03 -25.24 -22.10
CA SER A 433 -20.75 -24.18 -22.80
C SER A 433 -22.21 -24.34 -22.42
N CYS A 434 -22.69 -23.49 -21.52
CA CYS A 434 -24.11 -23.40 -21.23
C CYS A 434 -24.66 -22.29 -22.13
N ASP A 435 -25.64 -22.61 -22.98
CA ASP A 435 -26.24 -21.68 -23.95
C ASP A 435 -27.17 -20.63 -23.33
N GLY A 436 -27.15 -20.49 -22.00
CA GLY A 436 -27.93 -19.49 -21.27
C GLY A 436 -29.43 -19.80 -21.21
N SER A 437 -29.89 -20.90 -21.82
CA SER A 437 -31.29 -21.33 -21.73
C SER A 437 -31.57 -21.87 -20.32
N ALA A 438 -32.61 -21.35 -19.66
CA ALA A 438 -33.06 -21.88 -18.38
C ALA A 438 -33.47 -23.36 -18.54
N GLY A 439 -32.66 -24.27 -17.99
CA GLY A 439 -32.88 -25.72 -18.04
C GLY A 439 -32.00 -26.50 -19.04
N ALA A 440 -31.09 -25.86 -19.77
CA ALA A 440 -30.18 -26.59 -20.66
C ALA A 440 -29.09 -27.33 -19.86
N SER A 441 -28.91 -28.62 -20.16
CA SER A 441 -27.77 -29.40 -19.68
C SER A 441 -26.49 -28.85 -20.30
N CYS A 442 -25.55 -28.35 -19.48
CA CYS A 442 -24.26 -27.89 -20.00
C CYS A 442 -23.52 -29.08 -20.62
N THR A 443 -23.39 -29.07 -21.94
CA THR A 443 -22.58 -30.05 -22.66
C THR A 443 -21.11 -29.70 -22.47
N SER A 444 -20.28 -30.70 -22.15
CA SER A 444 -18.83 -30.48 -22.11
C SER A 444 -18.37 -30.01 -23.50
N ALA A 445 -17.42 -29.10 -23.53
CA ALA A 445 -16.99 -28.46 -24.78
C ALA A 445 -16.12 -29.39 -25.65
N GLY A 446 -15.95 -30.65 -25.25
CA GLY A 446 -15.18 -31.65 -25.97
C GLY A 446 -13.68 -31.38 -25.99
N PHE A 447 -13.16 -30.53 -25.09
CA PHE A 447 -11.73 -30.17 -25.05
C PHE A 447 -10.88 -31.15 -24.23
N ALA A 448 -11.49 -32.00 -23.40
CA ALA A 448 -10.77 -32.98 -22.58
C ALA A 448 -9.82 -33.90 -23.39
N PRO A 449 -10.20 -34.48 -24.54
CA PRO A 449 -9.28 -35.33 -25.32
C PRO A 449 -8.02 -34.59 -25.78
N TYR A 450 -8.16 -33.32 -26.17
CA TYR A 450 -7.03 -32.48 -26.60
C TYR A 450 -6.12 -32.10 -25.42
N ALA A 451 -6.71 -31.83 -24.25
CA ALA A 451 -5.96 -31.57 -23.03
C ALA A 451 -5.11 -32.80 -22.62
N TYR A 452 -5.69 -34.00 -22.67
CA TYR A 452 -4.96 -35.24 -22.41
C TYR A 452 -3.89 -35.53 -23.47
N GLY A 453 -4.15 -35.20 -24.74
CA GLY A 453 -3.15 -35.27 -25.81
C GLY A 453 -1.95 -34.38 -25.54
N LEU A 454 -2.17 -33.15 -25.08
CA LEU A 454 -1.10 -32.22 -24.71
C LEU A 454 -0.31 -32.68 -23.47
N PHE A 455 -0.97 -33.28 -22.48
CA PHE A 455 -0.25 -33.91 -21.35
C PHE A 455 0.60 -35.10 -21.80
N GLY A 456 0.08 -35.94 -22.70
CA GLY A 456 0.87 -37.03 -23.30
C GLY A 456 2.10 -36.51 -24.06
N ALA A 457 1.93 -35.44 -24.85
CA ALA A 457 3.03 -34.78 -25.55
C ALA A 457 4.06 -34.17 -24.56
N SER A 458 3.59 -33.56 -23.46
CA SER A 458 4.46 -33.01 -22.41
C SER A 458 5.31 -34.11 -21.76
N VAL A 459 4.73 -35.26 -21.41
CA VAL A 459 5.47 -36.40 -20.85
C VAL A 459 6.48 -36.95 -21.85
N GLY A 460 6.10 -37.08 -23.13
CA GLY A 460 7.00 -37.54 -24.20
C GLY A 460 8.19 -36.61 -24.39
N LEU A 461 7.96 -35.29 -24.43
CA LEU A 461 9.00 -34.28 -24.57
C LEU A 461 9.91 -34.20 -23.33
N ALA A 462 9.36 -34.35 -22.13
CA ALA A 462 10.14 -34.44 -20.89
C ALA A 462 11.05 -35.68 -20.90
N GLY A 463 10.51 -36.84 -21.28
CA GLY A 463 11.28 -38.07 -21.44
C GLY A 463 12.41 -37.93 -22.48
N PHE A 464 12.12 -37.27 -23.62
CA PHE A 464 13.12 -36.98 -24.64
C PHE A 464 14.23 -36.04 -24.14
N ALA A 465 13.86 -34.99 -23.40
CA ALA A 465 14.81 -34.07 -22.78
C ALA A 465 15.74 -34.81 -21.80
N VAL A 466 15.17 -35.65 -20.92
CA VAL A 466 15.91 -36.47 -19.95
C VAL A 466 16.85 -37.44 -20.68
N TYR A 467 16.37 -38.14 -21.71
CA TYR A 467 17.17 -39.07 -22.50
C TYR A 467 18.40 -38.38 -23.12
N TYR A 468 18.21 -37.21 -23.73
CA TYR A 468 19.31 -36.46 -24.31
C TYR A 468 20.28 -35.89 -23.26
N TRP A 469 19.79 -35.62 -22.05
CA TRP A 469 20.63 -35.12 -20.97
C TRP A 469 21.49 -36.23 -20.36
N MET A 470 20.96 -37.46 -20.31
CA MET A 470 21.66 -38.66 -19.82
C MET A 470 22.63 -39.27 -20.85
N ARG A 471 22.50 -38.98 -22.15
CA ARG A 471 23.41 -39.51 -23.18
C ARG A 471 24.84 -39.01 -22.95
N PRO A 472 25.83 -39.90 -22.74
CA PRO A 472 27.22 -39.49 -22.56
C PRO A 472 27.74 -38.80 -23.83
N ARG A 473 28.55 -37.75 -23.66
CA ARG A 473 29.10 -37.00 -24.79
C ARG A 473 30.03 -37.93 -25.60
N PRO A 474 29.90 -38.00 -26.94
CA PRO A 474 30.93 -38.62 -27.76
C PRO A 474 32.25 -37.87 -27.52
N GLY A 475 33.26 -38.56 -26.96
CA GLY A 475 34.58 -38.00 -26.64
C GLY A 475 34.80 -37.52 -25.20
N ALA A 476 33.81 -37.59 -24.30
CA ALA A 476 34.09 -37.40 -22.87
C ALA A 476 34.75 -38.66 -22.31
N ALA A 477 35.97 -38.53 -21.78
CA ALA A 477 36.66 -39.62 -21.09
C ALA A 477 35.74 -40.18 -19.98
N PRO A 478 35.67 -41.51 -19.80
CA PRO A 478 34.75 -42.13 -18.86
C PRO A 478 35.10 -41.71 -17.42
N ALA A 479 34.34 -40.78 -16.87
CA ALA A 479 34.38 -40.48 -15.44
C ALA A 479 33.86 -41.74 -14.72
N ARG A 480 34.76 -42.45 -14.02
CA ARG A 480 34.42 -43.57 -13.12
C ARG A 480 33.57 -43.04 -11.97
N THR A 481 32.27 -42.91 -12.21
CA THR A 481 31.26 -42.83 -11.15
C THR A 481 30.23 -43.89 -11.48
N ARG A 482 30.14 -44.93 -10.63
CA ARG A 482 29.05 -45.90 -10.65
C ARG A 482 27.79 -45.16 -10.20
N ALA A 483 27.10 -44.50 -11.13
CA ALA A 483 25.72 -44.11 -10.90
C ALA A 483 24.88 -45.38 -10.99
N ALA A 484 24.16 -45.72 -9.92
CA ALA A 484 23.16 -46.78 -9.95
C ALA A 484 22.12 -46.46 -11.03
N PRO A 485 21.65 -47.45 -11.82
CA PRO A 485 20.65 -47.21 -12.85
C PRO A 485 19.39 -46.64 -12.19
N GLN A 486 19.02 -45.42 -12.57
CA GLN A 486 17.74 -44.83 -12.20
C GLN A 486 16.70 -45.31 -13.21
N SER A 487 15.60 -45.88 -12.73
CA SER A 487 14.45 -46.20 -13.57
C SER A 487 13.36 -45.16 -13.34
N PHE A 488 12.84 -44.64 -14.45
CA PHE A 488 11.68 -43.75 -14.47
C PHE A 488 10.53 -44.49 -15.14
N GLY A 489 9.40 -44.60 -14.45
CA GLY A 489 8.17 -45.18 -14.96
C GLY A 489 7.02 -44.19 -14.83
N ALA A 490 6.20 -44.08 -15.88
CA ALA A 490 4.95 -43.35 -15.85
C ALA A 490 3.84 -44.26 -16.39
N VAL A 491 2.74 -44.38 -15.66
CA VAL A 491 1.58 -45.19 -16.06
C VAL A 491 0.34 -44.29 -16.10
N PRO A 492 -0.39 -44.25 -17.22
CA PRO A 492 -1.67 -43.57 -17.27
C PRO A 492 -2.72 -44.38 -16.48
N THR A 493 -3.47 -43.69 -15.64
CA THR A 493 -4.60 -44.23 -14.87
C THR A 493 -5.86 -43.44 -15.21
N GLY A 494 -7.03 -44.02 -14.92
CA GLY A 494 -8.33 -43.34 -15.14
C GLY A 494 -8.52 -42.02 -14.39
N GLY A 495 -7.63 -41.67 -13.45
CA GLY A 495 -7.61 -40.40 -12.71
C GLY A 495 -6.43 -39.46 -13.05
N GLY A 496 -5.59 -39.79 -14.03
CA GLY A 496 -4.38 -39.02 -14.39
C GLY A 496 -3.14 -39.89 -14.58
N ALA A 497 -1.95 -39.29 -14.69
CA ALA A 497 -0.69 -40.03 -14.78
C ALA A 497 -0.01 -40.11 -13.42
N THR A 498 0.37 -41.31 -12.98
CA THR A 498 1.27 -41.51 -11.84
C THR A 498 2.68 -41.78 -12.37
N ALA A 499 3.65 -41.01 -11.89
CA ALA A 499 5.07 -41.21 -12.18
C ALA A 499 5.81 -41.57 -10.90
N TRP A 500 6.78 -42.47 -10.99
CA TRP A 500 7.69 -42.77 -9.89
C TRP A 500 9.15 -42.79 -10.34
N LEU A 501 10.03 -42.49 -9.39
CA LEU A 501 11.48 -42.62 -9.54
C LEU A 501 11.94 -43.73 -8.60
N GLY A 502 12.39 -44.85 -9.18
CA GLY A 502 12.86 -46.01 -8.44
C GLY A 502 14.38 -46.07 -8.39
N TRP A 503 14.93 -46.30 -7.20
CA TRP A 503 16.36 -46.56 -7.01
C TRP A 503 16.52 -48.06 -6.74
N SER A 504 17.20 -48.78 -7.62
CA SER A 504 17.65 -50.14 -7.36
C SER A 504 19.00 -50.08 -6.65
N PHE A 505 19.03 -50.50 -5.38
CA PHE A 505 20.25 -50.62 -4.57
C PHE A 505 21.12 -51.80 -5.03
#